data_AF-A0A163JGD2-F1
#
_entry.id   AF-A0A163JGD2-F1
#
_cell.length_a   1.000
_cell.length_b   1.000
_cell.length_c   1.000
_cell.angle_alpha   90.00
_cell.angle_beta   90.00
_cell.angle_gamma   90.00
#
_symmetry.space_group_name_H-M   'P 1'
#
loop_
_entity.id
_entity.type
_entity.pdbx_description
1 polymer ?
#
loop_
_entity_poly.entity_id
_entity_poly.type
_entity_poly.pdbx_seq_one_letter_code
_entity_poly.pdbx_strand_id
1 'polypeptide(L)'
;MTEQRNALEDYTLDDGRVVKTTSRICTDVEPPAFKVPTDDQLWSLSGQLNIDFLKEHFRKEGRLSEQQTLSILRSVHQLLEKEPTLLHVESPVTICGDIHGQYYDLLKLFQVGGDPATTRYLFLGDYVDRGYFSIECVLLLWAYKLTFPTSFLLLRGNHECRHLTEYFTFKVECLRKYSEEVYEAAMECFDALPLAAVVNDQFLCLHGGISPDLKSLHAIEKIKRFREVPTQGLIYKAVCQFLKKTNLLSVIRAHEPQANGYRMYRKSQDSGFPSAITIFSAPNYVDVYGNKAAVLKYDGQVLNVRQFSASPHPYWLPNFMNVFDWSLPFIGEKITSMLLAILNICTQEELESAGAAFEEEEQDDDMEQKMRRRHIIRNKIRAVGKLSRTFTILRENAELVNELKCVSDQTKLPAAITTFEEARQSDLQNERLPPPTSSSRPKDDDGQCLKDSDLDRLAHVIVASPKSDTKSSRSNGLSM
;
A
#
# COMPACT_ATOMS: atom_id res chain seq x y z
N MET A 1 -12.59 21.66 -45.70
CA MET A 1 -12.15 20.47 -44.95
C MET A 1 -10.78 20.65 -44.27
N THR A 2 -9.84 21.41 -44.85
CA THR A 2 -8.51 21.64 -44.25
C THR A 2 -8.54 22.55 -43.01
N GLU A 3 -9.36 23.61 -43.01
CA GLU A 3 -9.51 24.51 -41.83
C GLU A 3 -10.19 23.84 -40.63
N GLN A 4 -11.17 22.95 -40.87
CA GLN A 4 -11.82 22.18 -39.80
C GLN A 4 -10.89 21.13 -39.17
N ARG A 5 -9.89 20.63 -39.92
CA ARG A 5 -8.87 19.73 -39.37
C ARG A 5 -7.90 20.45 -38.44
N ASN A 6 -7.48 21.67 -38.80
CA ASN A 6 -6.59 22.49 -37.96
C ASN A 6 -7.23 22.84 -36.60
N ALA A 7 -8.56 22.97 -36.54
CA ALA A 7 -9.29 23.29 -35.30
C ALA A 7 -9.31 22.15 -34.25
N LEU A 8 -8.93 20.91 -34.61
CA LEU A 8 -8.89 19.76 -33.69
C LEU A 8 -7.47 19.40 -33.23
N GLU A 9 -6.45 19.93 -33.90
CA GLU A 9 -5.04 19.66 -33.58
C GLU A 9 -4.50 20.62 -32.52
N ASP A 10 -4.99 21.87 -32.51
CA ASP A 10 -4.55 22.90 -31.58
C ASP A 10 -5.65 23.16 -30.53
N TYR A 11 -5.29 23.03 -29.25
CA TYR A 11 -6.16 23.32 -28.11
C TYR A 11 -5.58 24.46 -27.28
N THR A 12 -6.40 25.46 -26.94
CA THR A 12 -6.00 26.56 -26.06
C THR A 12 -6.38 26.20 -24.62
N LEU A 13 -5.38 26.05 -23.76
CA LEU A 13 -5.57 25.84 -22.32
C LEU A 13 -6.16 27.09 -21.64
N ASP A 14 -6.69 26.93 -20.43
CA ASP A 14 -7.28 28.03 -19.64
C ASP A 14 -6.29 29.16 -19.34
N ASP A 15 -4.98 28.87 -19.36
CA ASP A 15 -3.90 29.86 -19.19
C ASP A 15 -3.48 30.56 -20.49
N GLY A 16 -4.18 30.30 -21.60
CA GLY A 16 -3.96 30.89 -22.90
C GLY A 16 -2.86 30.22 -23.74
N ARG A 17 -2.19 29.17 -23.24
CA ARG A 17 -1.20 28.42 -24.04
C ARG A 17 -1.90 27.53 -25.07
N VAL A 18 -1.39 27.54 -26.30
CA VAL A 18 -1.84 26.65 -27.37
C VAL A 18 -0.97 25.39 -27.38
N VAL A 19 -1.61 24.22 -27.26
CA VAL A 19 -0.96 22.92 -27.24
C VAL A 19 -1.49 22.03 -28.35
N LYS A 20 -0.65 21.13 -28.86
CA LYS A 20 -1.08 20.13 -29.84
C LYS A 20 -1.72 18.93 -29.15
N THR A 21 -2.96 18.60 -29.52
CA THR A 21 -3.72 17.46 -28.98
C THR A 21 -3.09 16.11 -29.31
N THR A 22 -2.22 16.04 -30.31
CA THR A 22 -1.48 14.85 -30.74
C THR A 22 -0.11 14.70 -30.08
N SER A 23 0.34 15.70 -29.32
CA SER A 23 1.65 15.73 -28.69
C SER A 23 1.53 15.65 -27.17
N ARG A 24 2.58 15.18 -26.50
CA ARG A 24 2.64 15.17 -25.04
C ARG A 24 2.66 16.61 -24.52
N ILE A 25 1.66 16.97 -23.71
CA ILE A 25 1.49 18.33 -23.20
C ILE A 25 2.52 18.65 -22.11
N CYS A 26 2.66 17.78 -21.10
CA CYS A 26 3.60 17.97 -19.99
C CYS A 26 4.97 17.38 -20.35
N THR A 27 5.78 18.13 -21.11
CA THR A 27 7.11 17.69 -21.55
C THR A 27 8.16 17.67 -20.44
N ASP A 28 7.99 18.50 -19.41
CA ASP A 28 8.96 18.63 -18.29
C ASP A 28 8.92 17.45 -17.31
N VAL A 29 7.86 16.64 -17.36
CA VAL A 29 7.75 15.41 -16.56
C VAL A 29 8.56 14.32 -17.24
N GLU A 30 9.54 13.71 -16.58
CA GLU A 30 10.31 12.60 -17.15
C GLU A 30 9.37 11.42 -17.50
N PRO A 31 9.45 10.83 -18.71
CA PRO A 31 8.67 9.65 -19.04
C PRO A 31 9.24 8.39 -18.36
N PRO A 32 8.40 7.38 -18.08
CA PRO A 32 8.85 6.08 -17.59
C PRO A 32 9.85 5.39 -18.53
N ALA A 33 10.68 4.51 -17.99
CA ALA A 33 11.49 3.58 -18.75
C ALA A 33 10.62 2.46 -19.35
N PHE A 34 10.12 2.68 -20.58
CA PHE A 34 9.20 1.76 -21.25
C PHE A 34 9.82 0.43 -21.72
N LYS A 35 11.15 0.35 -21.81
CA LYS A 35 11.84 -0.85 -22.30
C LYS A 35 12.28 -1.70 -21.12
N VAL A 36 11.98 -3.00 -21.20
CA VAL A 36 12.53 -4.02 -20.32
C VAL A 36 14.05 -4.10 -20.56
N PRO A 37 14.87 -4.14 -19.49
CA PRO A 37 16.32 -4.19 -19.63
C PRO A 37 16.77 -5.54 -20.19
N THR A 38 17.88 -5.52 -20.92
CA THR A 38 18.53 -6.78 -21.33
C THR A 38 19.26 -7.41 -20.15
N ASP A 39 19.54 -8.71 -20.24
CA ASP A 39 20.26 -9.42 -19.19
C ASP A 39 21.66 -8.81 -18.96
N ASP A 40 22.37 -8.41 -20.02
CA ASP A 40 23.68 -7.75 -19.91
C ASP A 40 23.65 -6.39 -19.18
N GLN A 41 22.49 -5.74 -19.09
CA GLN A 41 22.33 -4.50 -18.32
C GLN A 41 22.08 -4.80 -16.84
N LEU A 42 21.31 -5.84 -16.57
CA LEU A 42 20.88 -6.22 -15.22
C LEU A 42 21.93 -7.04 -14.48
N TRP A 43 22.69 -7.89 -15.17
CA TRP A 43 23.75 -8.72 -14.61
C TRP A 43 25.11 -8.32 -15.16
N SER A 44 26.09 -8.30 -14.26
CA SER A 44 27.50 -8.21 -14.61
C SER A 44 28.01 -9.53 -15.21
N LEU A 45 29.18 -9.48 -15.87
CA LEU A 45 29.84 -10.66 -16.43
C LEU A 45 30.15 -11.75 -15.38
N SER A 46 30.25 -11.39 -14.10
CA SER A 46 30.44 -12.33 -12.99
C SER A 46 29.12 -12.93 -12.46
N GLY A 47 27.98 -12.58 -13.05
CA GLY A 47 26.65 -13.03 -12.63
C GLY A 47 26.06 -12.25 -11.44
N GLN A 48 26.73 -11.20 -10.96
CA GLN A 48 26.20 -10.33 -9.89
C GLN A 48 25.24 -9.29 -10.47
N LEU A 49 24.19 -8.93 -9.71
CA LEU A 49 23.25 -7.89 -10.10
C LEU A 49 23.92 -6.52 -10.16
N ASN A 50 23.64 -5.76 -11.22
CA ASN A 50 24.02 -4.37 -11.34
C ASN A 50 23.02 -3.50 -10.56
N ILE A 51 23.29 -3.31 -9.27
CA ILE A 51 22.40 -2.59 -8.35
C ILE A 51 22.21 -1.13 -8.77
N ASP A 52 23.25 -0.45 -9.26
CA ASP A 52 23.12 0.95 -9.68
C ASP A 52 22.23 1.10 -10.91
N PHE A 53 22.35 0.19 -11.87
CA PHE A 53 21.41 0.12 -13.00
C PHE A 53 19.99 -0.15 -12.51
N LEU A 54 19.80 -1.15 -11.64
CA LEU A 54 18.49 -1.52 -11.10
C LEU A 54 17.82 -0.35 -10.39
N LYS A 55 18.59 0.40 -9.58
CA LYS A 55 18.11 1.60 -8.87
C LYS A 55 17.63 2.67 -9.84
N GLU A 56 18.44 3.00 -10.84
CA GLU A 56 18.07 4.04 -11.80
C GLU A 56 16.89 3.62 -12.68
N HIS A 57 16.82 2.34 -13.06
CA HIS A 57 15.72 1.79 -13.84
C HIS A 57 14.39 1.90 -13.09
N PHE A 58 14.35 1.50 -11.81
CA PHE A 58 13.16 1.62 -10.98
C PHE A 58 12.83 3.07 -10.59
N ARG A 59 13.84 3.95 -10.41
CA ARG A 59 13.62 5.40 -10.23
C ARG A 59 12.87 6.02 -11.41
N LYS A 60 13.04 5.45 -12.62
CA LYS A 60 12.30 5.84 -13.83
C LYS A 60 11.08 4.96 -14.07
N GLU A 61 10.54 4.30 -13.05
CA GLU A 61 9.35 3.45 -13.14
C GLU A 61 9.48 2.29 -14.16
N GLY A 62 10.72 1.92 -14.48
CA GLY A 62 11.03 0.80 -15.36
C GLY A 62 10.65 -0.52 -14.73
N ARG A 63 10.36 -1.51 -15.58
CA ARG A 63 10.03 -2.88 -15.14
C ARG A 63 11.08 -3.85 -15.63
N LEU A 64 11.32 -4.90 -14.86
CA LEU A 64 12.10 -6.05 -15.31
C LEU A 64 11.21 -6.96 -16.17
N SER A 65 11.81 -7.95 -16.83
CA SER A 65 11.03 -9.06 -17.37
C SER A 65 10.51 -9.94 -16.24
N GLU A 66 9.45 -10.69 -16.50
CA GLU A 66 8.92 -11.66 -15.52
C GLU A 66 9.98 -12.70 -15.16
N GLN A 67 10.74 -13.21 -16.14
CA GLN A 67 11.82 -14.16 -15.91
C GLN A 67 12.95 -13.58 -15.06
N GLN A 68 13.35 -12.33 -15.30
CA GLN A 68 14.35 -11.61 -14.50
C GLN A 68 13.88 -11.48 -13.05
N THR A 69 12.61 -11.09 -12.86
CA THR A 69 11.97 -10.92 -11.56
C THR A 69 11.92 -12.22 -10.78
N LEU A 70 11.42 -13.29 -11.40
CA LEU A 70 11.34 -14.63 -10.80
C LEU A 70 12.72 -15.19 -10.46
N SER A 71 13.73 -14.92 -11.29
CA SER A 71 15.10 -15.32 -11.00
C SER A 71 15.61 -14.69 -9.70
N ILE A 72 15.41 -13.39 -9.50
CA ILE A 72 15.82 -12.69 -8.27
C ILE A 72 15.09 -13.26 -7.05
N LEU A 73 13.76 -13.40 -7.12
CA LEU A 73 12.95 -13.92 -6.02
C LEU A 73 13.36 -15.34 -5.63
N ARG A 74 13.46 -16.26 -6.60
CA ARG A 74 13.87 -17.65 -6.35
C ARG A 74 15.27 -17.77 -5.76
N SER A 75 16.22 -16.96 -6.24
CA SER A 75 17.57 -16.94 -5.68
C SER A 75 17.61 -16.45 -4.22
N VAL A 76 16.81 -15.44 -3.87
CA VAL A 76 16.73 -14.98 -2.47
C VAL A 76 15.99 -15.98 -1.60
N HIS A 77 14.92 -16.60 -2.09
CA HIS A 77 14.22 -17.65 -1.36
C HIS A 77 15.21 -18.75 -0.90
N GLN A 78 16.01 -19.29 -1.82
CA GLN A 78 17.03 -20.31 -1.52
C GLN A 78 18.11 -19.85 -0.52
N LEU A 79 18.36 -18.54 -0.45
CA LEU A 79 19.30 -17.95 0.48
C LEU A 79 18.64 -17.84 1.87
N LEU A 80 17.45 -17.24 1.95
CA LEU A 80 16.70 -17.03 3.18
C LEU A 80 16.33 -18.36 3.86
N GLU A 81 16.04 -19.42 3.09
CA GLU A 81 15.79 -20.77 3.63
C GLU A 81 16.92 -21.30 4.52
N LYS A 82 18.16 -20.86 4.25
CA LYS A 82 19.35 -21.30 4.99
C LYS A 82 19.63 -20.46 6.24
N GLU A 83 19.02 -19.28 6.37
CA GLU A 83 19.23 -18.41 7.53
C GLU A 83 18.46 -18.92 8.75
N PRO A 84 18.96 -18.74 9.99
CA PRO A 84 18.22 -19.15 11.19
C PRO A 84 17.03 -18.22 11.47
N THR A 85 16.03 -18.71 12.21
CA THR A 85 14.85 -17.91 12.59
C THR A 85 15.22 -16.68 13.44
N LEU A 86 16.24 -16.83 14.28
CA LEU A 86 16.84 -15.77 15.07
C LEU A 86 18.24 -15.47 14.53
N LEU A 87 18.44 -14.27 13.98
CA LEU A 87 19.73 -13.82 13.49
C LEU A 87 20.60 -13.33 14.64
N HIS A 88 21.93 -13.46 14.51
CA HIS A 88 22.90 -12.79 15.38
C HIS A 88 23.68 -11.78 14.55
N VAL A 89 23.74 -10.54 15.04
CA VAL A 89 24.19 -9.39 14.25
C VAL A 89 25.21 -8.58 15.06
N GLU A 90 26.39 -8.40 14.49
CA GLU A 90 27.43 -7.58 15.09
C GLU A 90 27.32 -6.11 14.67
N SER A 91 27.83 -5.21 15.51
CA SER A 91 28.07 -3.81 15.20
C SER A 91 29.27 -3.62 14.27
N PRO A 92 29.37 -2.51 13.52
CA PRO A 92 28.35 -1.48 13.36
C PRO A 92 27.14 -1.99 12.55
N VAL A 93 25.96 -1.43 12.79
CA VAL A 93 24.73 -1.76 12.06
C VAL A 93 23.79 -0.55 11.97
N THR A 94 23.14 -0.40 10.81
CA THR A 94 22.01 0.52 10.60
C THR A 94 20.72 -0.28 10.65
N ILE A 95 19.84 0.03 11.60
CA ILE A 95 18.54 -0.62 11.81
C ILE A 95 17.43 0.26 11.24
N CYS A 96 16.58 -0.35 10.40
CA CYS A 96 15.51 0.31 9.66
C CYS A 96 14.15 -0.28 10.02
N GLY A 97 13.13 0.57 10.21
CA GLY A 97 11.75 0.14 10.37
C GLY A 97 11.00 0.00 9.05
N ASP A 98 9.68 0.19 9.11
CA ASP A 98 8.72 0.00 8.02
C ASP A 98 9.05 0.87 6.79
N ILE A 99 8.85 0.31 5.59
CA ILE A 99 9.11 0.95 4.29
C ILE A 99 7.82 1.15 3.48
N HIS A 100 6.88 0.21 3.54
CA HIS A 100 5.54 0.31 2.93
C HIS A 100 5.53 0.79 1.47
N GLY A 101 6.36 0.17 0.62
CA GLY A 101 6.39 0.48 -0.81
C GLY A 101 6.77 1.92 -1.17
N GLN A 102 7.40 2.67 -0.26
CA GLN A 102 7.92 4.01 -0.53
C GLN A 102 9.33 3.95 -1.13
N TYR A 103 9.44 3.47 -2.37
CA TYR A 103 10.72 3.23 -3.06
C TYR A 103 11.64 4.46 -3.13
N TYR A 104 11.10 5.63 -3.40
CA TYR A 104 11.87 6.87 -3.51
C TYR A 104 12.46 7.29 -2.16
N ASP A 105 11.74 7.03 -1.07
CA ASP A 105 12.24 7.24 0.29
C ASP A 105 13.23 6.17 0.71
N LEU A 106 13.10 4.94 0.22
CA LEU A 106 14.11 3.90 0.41
C LEU A 106 15.45 4.30 -0.23
N LEU A 107 15.45 4.95 -1.39
CA LEU A 107 16.67 5.52 -1.96
C LEU A 107 17.27 6.60 -1.05
N LYS A 108 16.43 7.44 -0.44
CA LYS A 108 16.88 8.45 0.53
C LYS A 108 17.43 7.82 1.81
N LEU A 109 16.82 6.73 2.27
CA LEU A 109 17.26 5.95 3.42
C LEU A 109 18.70 5.46 3.24
N PHE A 110 19.08 4.96 2.06
CA PHE A 110 20.47 4.56 1.80
C PHE A 110 21.45 5.74 1.79
N GLN A 111 21.03 6.91 1.31
CA GLN A 111 21.87 8.12 1.40
C GLN A 111 22.14 8.55 2.85
N VAL A 112 21.18 8.34 3.75
CA VAL A 112 21.26 8.75 5.17
C VAL A 112 21.89 7.67 6.04
N GLY A 113 21.57 6.40 5.79
CA GLY A 113 22.04 5.26 6.54
C GLY A 113 23.47 4.84 6.20
N GLY A 114 23.91 5.05 4.96
CA GLY A 114 25.22 4.66 4.44
C GLY A 114 25.12 3.69 3.26
N ASP A 115 26.17 3.60 2.46
CA ASP A 115 26.20 2.67 1.33
C ASP A 115 26.18 1.20 1.83
N PRO A 116 25.22 0.35 1.40
CA PRO A 116 25.18 -1.07 1.76
C PRO A 116 26.46 -1.86 1.41
N ALA A 117 27.27 -1.38 0.46
CA ALA A 117 28.56 -1.99 0.14
C ALA A 117 29.58 -1.88 1.30
N THR A 118 29.41 -0.92 2.20
CA THR A 118 30.31 -0.65 3.34
C THR A 118 29.59 -0.61 4.68
N THR A 119 28.26 -0.70 4.69
CA THR A 119 27.41 -0.53 5.87
C THR A 119 26.55 -1.76 6.05
N ARG A 120 26.58 -2.36 7.25
CA ARG A 120 25.68 -3.44 7.62
C ARG A 120 24.28 -2.90 7.89
N TYR A 121 23.28 -3.60 7.39
CA TYR A 121 21.86 -3.25 7.52
C TYR A 121 21.06 -4.36 8.18
N LEU A 122 20.09 -3.95 9.01
CA LEU A 122 19.03 -4.80 9.54
C LEU A 122 17.69 -4.09 9.32
N PHE A 123 16.86 -4.63 8.43
CA PHE A 123 15.48 -4.16 8.24
C PHE A 123 14.52 -5.00 9.08
N LEU A 124 13.55 -4.33 9.70
CA LEU A 124 12.65 -4.97 10.66
C LEU A 124 11.36 -5.53 10.06
N GLY A 125 11.05 -5.27 8.79
CA GLY A 125 9.85 -5.77 8.11
C GLY A 125 9.04 -4.67 7.42
N ASP A 126 7.86 -5.02 6.93
CA ASP A 126 6.88 -4.16 6.27
C ASP A 126 7.48 -3.40 5.07
N TYR A 127 7.92 -4.18 4.10
CA TYR A 127 8.45 -3.71 2.82
C TYR A 127 7.36 -3.29 1.84
N VAL A 128 6.17 -3.90 1.97
CA VAL A 128 5.08 -3.86 1.01
C VAL A 128 3.81 -3.21 1.57
N ASP A 129 2.82 -3.08 0.67
CA ASP A 129 1.51 -2.48 0.87
C ASP A 129 1.55 -0.97 1.18
N ARG A 130 0.36 -0.37 1.08
CA ARG A 130 0.08 1.04 1.37
C ARG A 130 0.65 1.99 0.31
N GLY A 131 1.96 1.96 0.09
CA GLY A 131 2.62 2.59 -1.06
C GLY A 131 2.45 1.79 -2.36
N TYR A 132 2.74 2.44 -3.48
CA TYR A 132 2.53 1.89 -4.83
C TYR A 132 3.81 1.42 -5.54
N PHE A 133 4.94 1.36 -4.81
CA PHE A 133 6.22 0.88 -5.31
C PHE A 133 6.78 -0.26 -4.45
N SER A 134 5.89 -1.14 -3.97
CA SER A 134 6.24 -2.27 -3.11
C SER A 134 7.14 -3.28 -3.82
N ILE A 135 6.86 -3.60 -5.09
CA ILE A 135 7.66 -4.59 -5.81
C ILE A 135 9.06 -4.05 -6.13
N GLU A 136 9.21 -2.76 -6.39
CA GLU A 136 10.51 -2.11 -6.57
C GLU A 136 11.30 -2.11 -5.24
N CYS A 137 10.64 -1.87 -4.10
CA CYS A 137 11.26 -2.03 -2.77
C CYS A 137 11.75 -3.46 -2.55
N VAL A 138 10.88 -4.46 -2.77
CA VAL A 138 11.23 -5.88 -2.61
C VAL A 138 12.41 -6.24 -3.50
N LEU A 139 12.35 -5.94 -4.79
CA LEU A 139 13.41 -6.32 -5.73
C LEU A 139 14.74 -5.62 -5.43
N LEU A 140 14.73 -4.35 -5.00
CA LEU A 140 15.97 -3.67 -4.60
C LEU A 140 16.57 -4.25 -3.32
N LEU A 141 15.74 -4.49 -2.29
CA LEU A 141 16.20 -5.09 -1.03
C LEU A 141 16.71 -6.52 -1.26
N TRP A 142 16.06 -7.29 -2.14
CA TRP A 142 16.46 -8.64 -2.51
C TRP A 142 17.76 -8.64 -3.31
N ALA A 143 17.95 -7.68 -4.21
CA ALA A 143 19.22 -7.49 -4.92
C ALA A 143 20.37 -7.19 -3.95
N TYR A 144 20.15 -6.34 -2.95
CA TYR A 144 21.12 -6.10 -1.88
C TYR A 144 21.36 -7.37 -1.04
N LYS A 145 20.32 -8.15 -0.73
CA LYS A 145 20.45 -9.42 0.00
C LYS A 145 21.31 -10.44 -0.75
N LEU A 146 21.13 -10.59 -2.06
CA LEU A 146 21.95 -11.47 -2.89
C LEU A 146 23.40 -11.01 -2.96
N THR A 147 23.61 -9.70 -3.02
CA THR A 147 24.95 -9.12 -3.19
C THR A 147 25.74 -9.10 -1.88
N PHE A 148 25.06 -8.87 -0.76
CA PHE A 148 25.66 -8.71 0.56
C PHE A 148 24.99 -9.65 1.60
N PRO A 149 25.03 -10.98 1.40
CA PRO A 149 24.24 -11.94 2.18
C PRO A 149 24.50 -11.90 3.69
N THR A 150 25.71 -11.56 4.11
CA THR A 150 26.14 -11.56 5.51
C THR A 150 26.01 -10.19 6.20
N SER A 151 25.92 -9.09 5.44
CA SER A 151 25.84 -7.73 5.97
C SER A 151 24.52 -7.02 5.67
N PHE A 152 23.65 -7.59 4.83
CA PHE A 152 22.32 -7.06 4.56
C PHE A 152 21.26 -8.06 5.04
N LEU A 153 20.58 -7.71 6.13
CA LEU A 153 19.69 -8.60 6.87
C LEU A 153 18.26 -8.07 6.82
N LEU A 154 17.31 -8.98 6.62
CA LEU A 154 15.89 -8.68 6.42
C LEU A 154 15.09 -9.54 7.41
N LEU A 155 14.22 -8.91 8.18
CA LEU A 155 13.25 -9.61 9.03
C LEU A 155 11.86 -9.59 8.38
N ARG A 156 10.97 -10.44 8.89
CA ARG A 156 9.56 -10.50 8.49
C ARG A 156 8.72 -9.51 9.30
N GLY A 157 7.99 -8.65 8.61
CA GLY A 157 6.90 -7.84 9.16
C GLY A 157 5.54 -8.51 9.04
N ASN A 158 4.48 -7.83 9.45
CA ASN A 158 3.12 -8.38 9.34
C ASN A 158 2.60 -8.28 7.89
N HIS A 159 3.05 -7.30 7.12
CA HIS A 159 2.66 -7.16 5.72
C HIS A 159 3.31 -8.20 4.79
N GLU A 160 4.36 -8.90 5.23
CA GLU A 160 4.95 -10.01 4.48
C GLU A 160 4.13 -11.31 4.64
N CYS A 161 2.84 -11.25 4.31
CA CYS A 161 1.90 -12.36 4.38
C CYS A 161 0.78 -12.24 3.34
N ARG A 162 0.17 -13.36 2.96
CA ARG A 162 -0.92 -13.41 1.96
C ARG A 162 -2.14 -12.64 2.45
N HIS A 163 -2.48 -12.79 3.73
CA HIS A 163 -3.70 -12.18 4.29
C HIS A 163 -3.73 -10.66 4.12
N LEU A 164 -2.61 -9.98 4.41
CA LEU A 164 -2.52 -8.51 4.29
C LEU A 164 -2.35 -8.08 2.84
N THR A 165 -1.49 -8.76 2.08
CA THR A 165 -1.19 -8.37 0.69
C THR A 165 -2.34 -8.61 -0.28
N GLU A 166 -3.26 -9.55 0.03
CA GLU A 166 -4.53 -9.74 -0.66
C GLU A 166 -5.56 -8.66 -0.32
N TYR A 167 -5.57 -8.20 0.93
CA TYR A 167 -6.51 -7.18 1.40
C TYR A 167 -6.12 -5.78 0.93
N PHE A 168 -4.82 -5.46 0.98
CA PHE A 168 -4.26 -4.20 0.56
C PHE A 168 -3.88 -4.23 -0.93
N THR A 169 -2.67 -3.79 -1.27
CA THR A 169 -2.35 -3.37 -2.64
C THR A 169 -1.27 -4.20 -3.27
N PHE A 170 -0.47 -4.96 -2.53
CA PHE A 170 0.68 -5.66 -3.09
C PHE A 170 0.30 -6.76 -4.09
N LYS A 171 -0.76 -7.55 -3.84
CA LYS A 171 -1.22 -8.54 -4.83
C LYS A 171 -1.66 -7.86 -6.13
N VAL A 172 -2.44 -6.79 -6.01
CA VAL A 172 -2.89 -6.00 -7.17
C VAL A 172 -1.71 -5.37 -7.90
N GLU A 173 -0.72 -4.87 -7.17
CA GLU A 173 0.52 -4.31 -7.72
C GLU A 173 1.26 -5.34 -8.57
N CYS A 174 1.49 -6.54 -8.04
CA CYS A 174 2.13 -7.63 -8.76
C CYS A 174 1.35 -8.01 -10.02
N LEU A 175 0.02 -8.16 -9.94
CA LEU A 175 -0.83 -8.48 -11.09
C LEU A 175 -0.82 -7.38 -12.18
N ARG A 176 -0.61 -6.12 -11.78
CA ARG A 176 -0.61 -4.97 -12.70
C ARG A 176 0.75 -4.72 -13.33
N LYS A 177 1.83 -4.98 -12.60
CA LYS A 177 3.20 -4.75 -13.07
C LYS A 177 3.83 -5.98 -13.70
N TYR A 178 3.46 -7.17 -13.22
CA TYR A 178 4.03 -8.47 -13.56
C TYR A 178 2.91 -9.53 -13.70
N SER A 179 2.82 -10.49 -12.78
CA SER A 179 1.92 -11.63 -12.85
C SER A 179 1.58 -12.19 -11.45
N GLU A 180 0.64 -13.15 -11.42
CA GLU A 180 0.33 -13.92 -10.21
C GLU A 180 1.51 -14.82 -9.81
N GLU A 181 2.29 -15.34 -10.76
CA GLU A 181 3.47 -16.16 -10.47
C GLU A 181 4.54 -15.36 -9.70
N VAL A 182 4.73 -14.09 -10.04
CA VAL A 182 5.62 -13.18 -9.30
C VAL A 182 5.13 -12.94 -7.87
N TYR A 183 3.80 -12.79 -7.69
CA TYR A 183 3.22 -12.64 -6.36
C TYR A 183 3.45 -13.90 -5.50
N GLU A 184 3.16 -15.09 -6.02
CA GLU A 184 3.38 -16.34 -5.29
C GLU A 184 4.86 -16.56 -4.96
N ALA A 185 5.77 -16.26 -5.89
CA ALA A 185 7.21 -16.34 -5.62
C ALA A 185 7.66 -15.34 -4.54
N ALA A 186 7.05 -14.15 -4.47
CA ALA A 186 7.29 -13.22 -3.38
C ALA A 186 6.77 -13.76 -2.03
N MET A 187 5.61 -14.43 -2.02
CA MET A 187 5.06 -15.07 -0.82
C MET A 187 5.97 -16.18 -0.30
N GLU A 188 6.57 -16.99 -1.18
CA GLU A 188 7.58 -17.98 -0.79
C GLU A 188 8.79 -17.31 -0.11
N CYS A 189 9.29 -16.21 -0.67
CA CYS A 189 10.36 -15.42 -0.03
C CYS A 189 9.95 -14.92 1.35
N PHE A 190 8.72 -14.43 1.48
CA PHE A 190 8.19 -13.88 2.74
C PHE A 190 8.06 -14.96 3.81
N ASP A 191 7.65 -16.18 3.44
CA ASP A 191 7.61 -17.33 4.35
C ASP A 191 9.01 -17.73 4.84
N ALA A 192 10.06 -17.46 4.05
CA ALA A 192 11.44 -17.76 4.39
C ALA A 192 12.14 -16.70 5.26
N LEU A 193 11.58 -15.50 5.42
CA LEU A 193 12.20 -14.40 6.17
C LEU A 193 12.41 -14.75 7.66
N PRO A 194 13.60 -14.47 8.23
CA PRO A 194 13.83 -14.53 9.67
C PRO A 194 12.86 -13.66 10.48
N LEU A 195 12.59 -14.05 11.73
CA LEU A 195 11.55 -13.41 12.54
C LEU A 195 12.11 -12.39 13.55
N ALA A 196 13.37 -12.54 13.92
CA ALA A 196 14.02 -11.67 14.89
C ALA A 196 15.54 -11.66 14.68
N ALA A 197 16.19 -10.69 15.29
CA ALA A 197 17.64 -10.61 15.38
C ALA A 197 18.09 -10.20 16.78
N VAL A 198 19.24 -10.68 17.23
CA VAL A 198 19.95 -10.18 18.40
C VAL A 198 21.15 -9.38 17.92
N VAL A 199 21.18 -8.08 18.24
CA VAL A 199 22.28 -7.18 17.89
C VAL A 199 23.23 -7.04 19.09
N ASN A 200 24.51 -7.36 18.89
CA ASN A 200 25.58 -7.31 19.90
C ASN A 200 25.26 -8.00 21.24
N ASP A 201 24.42 -9.03 21.23
CA ASP A 201 23.91 -9.69 22.45
C ASP A 201 23.25 -8.72 23.46
N GLN A 202 22.83 -7.55 22.98
CA GLN A 202 22.27 -6.47 23.80
C GLN A 202 20.84 -6.11 23.41
N PHE A 203 20.51 -6.17 22.13
CA PHE A 203 19.22 -5.72 21.62
C PHE A 203 18.48 -6.85 20.95
N LEU A 204 17.26 -7.17 21.41
CA LEU A 204 16.34 -7.98 20.61
C LEU A 204 15.64 -7.07 19.61
N CYS A 205 15.80 -7.38 18.32
CA CYS A 205 15.19 -6.70 17.20
C CYS A 205 14.10 -7.58 16.58
N LEU A 206 12.90 -7.03 16.39
CA LEU A 206 11.77 -7.72 15.76
C LEU A 206 10.82 -6.69 15.15
N HIS A 207 9.88 -7.10 14.30
CA HIS A 207 8.93 -6.16 13.69
C HIS A 207 7.98 -5.54 14.71
N GLY A 208 7.05 -6.35 15.22
CA GLY A 208 6.01 -5.92 16.15
C GLY A 208 6.46 -6.02 17.61
N GLY A 209 6.02 -7.10 18.27
CA GLY A 209 6.10 -7.19 19.73
C GLY A 209 6.50 -8.53 20.35
N ILE A 210 6.96 -8.47 21.62
CA ILE A 210 7.13 -9.64 22.48
C ILE A 210 5.75 -10.19 22.94
N SER A 211 5.48 -11.45 22.64
CA SER A 211 4.34 -12.17 23.22
C SER A 211 4.53 -12.39 24.74
N PRO A 212 3.48 -12.30 25.57
CA PRO A 212 3.55 -12.73 26.97
C PRO A 212 4.11 -14.15 27.16
N ASP A 213 3.93 -15.02 26.18
CA ASP A 213 4.37 -16.43 26.22
C ASP A 213 5.82 -16.62 25.81
N LEU A 214 6.44 -15.59 25.23
CA LEU A 214 7.85 -15.64 24.87
C LEU A 214 8.70 -15.47 26.14
N LYS A 215 9.27 -16.58 26.62
CA LYS A 215 10.05 -16.60 27.87
C LYS A 215 11.57 -16.56 27.67
N SER A 216 12.08 -16.91 26.50
CA SER A 216 13.51 -16.96 26.19
C SER A 216 13.77 -16.75 24.69
N LEU A 217 15.01 -16.42 24.33
CA LEU A 217 15.45 -16.32 22.94
C LEU A 217 15.38 -17.66 22.20
N HIS A 218 15.71 -18.75 22.88
CA HIS A 218 15.61 -20.11 22.34
C HIS A 218 14.17 -20.50 21.95
N ALA A 219 13.15 -19.88 22.54
CA ALA A 219 11.77 -20.08 22.12
C ALA A 219 11.51 -19.53 20.71
N ILE A 220 12.21 -18.46 20.30
CA ILE A 220 12.12 -17.88 18.95
C ILE A 220 12.74 -18.84 17.92
N GLU A 221 13.91 -19.39 18.21
CA GLU A 221 14.62 -20.32 17.32
C GLU A 221 13.78 -21.55 16.94
N LYS A 222 12.92 -22.00 17.88
CA LYS A 222 12.05 -23.16 17.71
C LYS A 222 10.79 -22.89 16.89
N ILE A 223 10.53 -21.64 16.52
CA ILE A 223 9.35 -21.29 15.73
C ILE A 223 9.55 -21.83 14.30
N LYS A 224 8.61 -22.67 13.86
CA LYS A 224 8.49 -23.06 12.46
C LYS A 224 8.00 -21.84 11.65
N ARG A 225 8.93 -21.15 11.00
CA ARG A 225 8.65 -19.86 10.34
C ARG A 225 8.10 -19.96 8.91
N PHE A 226 8.36 -21.06 8.21
CA PHE A 226 7.93 -21.33 6.82
C PHE A 226 6.42 -21.60 6.72
N ARG A 227 5.63 -20.58 7.03
CA ARG A 227 4.16 -20.60 7.07
C ARG A 227 3.61 -19.17 7.13
N GLU A 228 2.32 -19.04 6.94
CA GLU A 228 1.57 -17.78 7.11
C GLU A 228 1.65 -17.22 8.56
N VAL A 229 1.56 -15.89 8.70
CA VAL A 229 1.68 -15.14 9.97
C VAL A 229 0.40 -15.27 10.82
N PRO A 230 0.48 -15.58 12.14
CA PRO A 230 -0.66 -15.62 13.06
C PRO A 230 -1.05 -14.21 13.58
N THR A 231 -2.06 -14.06 14.46
CA THR A 231 -2.87 -12.80 14.52
C THR A 231 -2.86 -11.93 15.80
N GLN A 232 -2.02 -12.11 16.84
CA GLN A 232 -2.13 -11.29 18.10
C GLN A 232 -0.86 -11.06 18.97
N GLY A 233 -0.81 -9.96 19.79
CA GLY A 233 0.33 -9.63 20.69
C GLY A 233 0.38 -8.31 21.51
N LEU A 234 1.52 -8.19 22.24
CA LEU A 234 2.15 -7.22 23.21
C LEU A 234 1.43 -6.52 24.38
N ILE A 235 2.09 -6.56 25.56
CA ILE A 235 1.83 -5.75 26.78
C ILE A 235 3.17 -5.31 27.44
N TYR A 236 3.32 -4.03 27.80
CA TYR A 236 4.55 -3.41 28.38
C TYR A 236 5.21 -4.17 29.57
N LYS A 237 4.41 -4.74 30.48
CA LYS A 237 4.95 -5.52 31.62
C LYS A 237 5.74 -6.76 31.17
N ALA A 238 5.36 -7.34 30.02
CA ALA A 238 6.05 -8.51 29.46
C ALA A 238 7.47 -8.16 28.99
N VAL A 239 7.67 -6.97 28.44
CA VAL A 239 8.99 -6.52 27.94
C VAL A 239 10.02 -6.43 29.06
N CYS A 240 9.70 -5.73 30.15
CA CYS A 240 10.64 -5.58 31.28
C CYS A 240 10.99 -6.94 31.91
N GLN A 241 10.02 -7.85 32.02
CA GLN A 241 10.26 -9.20 32.54
C GLN A 241 11.12 -10.04 31.58
N PHE A 242 10.91 -9.90 30.27
CA PHE A 242 11.70 -10.59 29.27
C PHE A 242 13.15 -10.12 29.30
N LEU A 243 13.40 -8.81 29.27
CA LEU A 243 14.75 -8.24 29.31
C LEU A 243 15.56 -8.73 30.52
N LYS A 244 14.94 -8.74 31.71
CA LYS A 244 15.59 -9.26 32.93
C LYS A 244 15.95 -10.75 32.82
N LYS A 245 15.12 -11.56 32.16
CA LYS A 245 15.34 -13.01 32.02
C LYS A 245 16.37 -13.36 30.96
N THR A 246 16.47 -12.56 29.90
CA THR A 246 17.38 -12.80 28.77
C THR A 246 18.69 -12.00 28.87
N ASN A 247 18.84 -11.18 29.90
CA ASN A 247 19.99 -10.29 30.12
C ASN A 247 20.22 -9.32 28.94
N LEU A 248 19.15 -8.94 28.24
CA LEU A 248 19.19 -7.96 27.16
C LEU A 248 18.97 -6.55 27.69
N LEU A 249 19.52 -5.57 26.98
CA LEU A 249 19.45 -4.16 27.33
C LEU A 249 18.13 -3.51 26.91
N SER A 250 17.64 -3.82 25.70
CA SER A 250 16.43 -3.21 25.14
C SER A 250 15.82 -4.04 24.01
N VAL A 251 14.60 -3.69 23.64
CA VAL A 251 13.91 -4.18 22.45
C VAL A 251 13.84 -3.08 21.40
N ILE A 252 14.27 -3.36 20.17
CA ILE A 252 14.14 -2.45 19.03
C ILE A 252 13.07 -3.03 18.11
N ARG A 253 12.08 -2.22 17.75
CA ARG A 253 10.92 -2.65 16.96
C ARG A 253 10.44 -1.61 15.97
N ALA A 254 9.59 -2.00 15.03
CA ALA A 254 9.00 -1.16 13.98
C ALA A 254 7.46 -1.19 14.09
N HIS A 255 6.63 -1.31 13.06
CA HIS A 255 5.17 -1.58 13.14
C HIS A 255 4.22 -0.43 13.55
N GLU A 256 4.68 0.66 14.17
CA GLU A 256 3.77 1.78 14.46
C GLU A 256 4.35 3.11 13.96
N PRO A 257 3.60 3.88 13.16
CA PRO A 257 4.04 5.17 12.66
C PRO A 257 4.36 6.13 13.80
N GLN A 258 5.44 6.89 13.65
CA GLN A 258 5.91 7.88 14.63
C GLN A 258 6.09 9.24 13.95
N ALA A 259 5.58 10.31 14.55
CA ALA A 259 5.71 11.68 14.00
C ALA A 259 7.17 12.08 13.70
N ASN A 260 8.12 11.61 14.53
CA ASN A 260 9.54 11.86 14.38
C ASN A 260 10.31 10.68 13.75
N GLY A 261 9.63 9.63 13.28
CA GLY A 261 10.26 8.42 12.76
C GLY A 261 10.85 7.50 13.83
N TYR A 262 10.79 7.87 15.11
CA TYR A 262 11.21 7.01 16.20
C TYR A 262 10.51 7.39 17.52
N ARG A 263 10.53 6.46 18.48
CA ARG A 263 10.11 6.70 19.87
C ARG A 263 10.92 5.87 20.83
N MET A 264 11.50 6.52 21.84
CA MET A 264 12.13 5.85 22.97
C MET A 264 11.12 5.71 24.11
N TYR A 265 10.94 4.50 24.62
CA TYR A 265 10.00 4.23 25.71
C TYR A 265 10.67 4.40 27.07
N ARG A 266 9.89 4.18 28.12
CA ARG A 266 10.32 4.33 29.51
C ARG A 266 11.63 3.56 29.77
N LYS A 267 12.56 4.21 30.47
CA LYS A 267 13.83 3.62 30.87
C LYS A 267 13.59 2.47 31.85
N SER A 268 14.33 1.37 31.66
CA SER A 268 14.41 0.30 32.64
C SER A 268 15.02 0.84 33.94
N GLN A 269 14.49 0.41 35.07
CA GLN A 269 15.01 0.83 36.38
C GLN A 269 16.42 0.28 36.65
N ASP A 270 16.74 -0.90 36.10
CA ASP A 270 18.03 -1.55 36.37
C ASP A 270 19.17 -0.98 35.50
N SER A 271 18.91 -0.72 34.22
CA SER A 271 19.94 -0.26 33.27
C SER A 271 19.93 1.26 33.02
N GLY A 272 18.85 1.97 33.36
CA GLY A 272 18.67 3.38 32.98
C GLY A 272 18.52 3.62 31.47
N PHE A 273 18.48 2.55 30.67
CA PHE A 273 18.35 2.57 29.21
C PHE A 273 16.88 2.38 28.79
N PRO A 274 16.40 2.99 27.68
CA PRO A 274 15.05 2.77 27.17
C PRO A 274 14.71 1.26 27.07
N SER A 275 13.60 0.81 27.65
CA SER A 275 13.24 -0.62 27.60
C SER A 275 12.75 -1.08 26.23
N ALA A 276 12.23 -0.15 25.43
CA ALA A 276 11.90 -0.37 24.03
C ALA A 276 12.20 0.88 23.20
N ILE A 277 12.45 0.68 21.92
CA ILE A 277 12.64 1.72 20.91
C ILE A 277 11.80 1.34 19.69
N THR A 278 10.91 2.22 19.27
CA THR A 278 10.29 2.14 17.95
C THR A 278 11.12 2.91 16.94
N ILE A 279 11.36 2.30 15.78
CA ILE A 279 11.92 2.94 14.59
C ILE A 279 10.93 2.82 13.43
N PHE A 280 10.72 3.87 12.65
CA PHE A 280 9.78 3.92 11.54
C PHE A 280 10.43 4.66 10.37
N SER A 281 10.53 3.99 9.23
CA SER A 281 11.38 4.41 8.11
C SER A 281 10.61 4.95 6.89
N ALA A 282 9.28 5.09 6.97
CA ALA A 282 8.43 5.65 5.94
C ALA A 282 8.05 7.12 6.25
N PRO A 283 8.69 8.13 5.65
CA PRO A 283 8.36 9.54 5.90
C PRO A 283 7.09 9.94 5.15
N ASN A 284 6.35 10.93 5.65
CA ASN A 284 5.04 11.33 5.12
C ASN A 284 4.17 10.12 4.74
N TYR A 285 4.04 9.18 5.67
CA TYR A 285 3.40 7.89 5.43
C TYR A 285 2.00 8.06 4.83
N VAL A 286 1.71 7.24 3.81
CA VAL A 286 0.48 7.29 2.98
C VAL A 286 0.12 8.70 2.47
N ASP A 287 1.15 9.51 2.21
CA ASP A 287 1.10 10.88 1.70
C ASP A 287 0.38 11.93 2.56
N VAL A 288 -0.15 11.54 3.73
CA VAL A 288 -0.98 12.41 4.59
C VAL A 288 -0.46 12.58 6.01
N TYR A 289 0.39 11.67 6.53
CA TYR A 289 0.79 11.71 7.95
C TYR A 289 1.70 12.90 8.30
N GLY A 290 2.43 13.45 7.33
CA GLY A 290 3.39 14.55 7.57
C GLY A 290 4.54 14.20 8.52
N ASN A 291 4.76 12.91 8.83
CA ASN A 291 5.81 12.48 9.74
C ASN A 291 7.20 12.51 9.10
N LYS A 292 8.23 12.57 9.94
CA LYS A 292 9.60 12.20 9.54
C LYS A 292 9.76 10.67 9.59
N ALA A 293 10.76 10.17 8.88
CA ALA A 293 11.30 8.83 9.07
C ALA A 293 12.62 8.89 9.83
N ALA A 294 13.07 7.75 10.34
CA ALA A 294 14.40 7.64 10.92
C ALA A 294 15.02 6.24 10.73
N VAL A 295 16.35 6.20 10.74
CA VAL A 295 17.13 4.97 10.94
C VAL A 295 17.96 5.06 12.20
N LEU A 296 18.25 3.92 12.81
CA LEU A 296 19.05 3.81 14.02
C LEU A 296 20.43 3.25 13.69
N LYS A 297 21.48 4.07 13.84
CA LYS A 297 22.87 3.68 13.61
C LYS A 297 23.52 3.31 14.93
N TYR A 298 24.02 2.10 15.03
CA TYR A 298 24.71 1.58 16.20
C TYR A 298 26.13 1.16 15.85
N ASP A 299 27.12 1.65 16.57
CA ASP A 299 28.54 1.36 16.34
C ASP A 299 29.17 0.41 17.38
N GLY A 300 28.36 -0.13 18.30
CA GLY A 300 28.82 -0.95 19.42
C GLY A 300 28.86 -0.20 20.75
N GLN A 301 28.82 1.14 20.73
CA GLN A 301 28.85 1.97 21.94
C GLN A 301 27.71 2.99 21.95
N VAL A 302 27.47 3.64 20.82
CA VAL A 302 26.55 4.76 20.69
C VAL A 302 25.41 4.41 19.74
N LEU A 303 24.19 4.69 20.18
CA LEU A 303 22.99 4.64 19.35
C LEU A 303 22.64 6.03 18.85
N ASN A 304 22.76 6.23 17.54
CA ASN A 304 22.48 7.50 16.88
C ASN A 304 21.25 7.38 15.97
N VAL A 305 20.25 8.22 16.21
CA VAL A 305 19.05 8.28 15.38
C VAL A 305 19.27 9.31 14.27
N ARG A 306 19.13 8.88 13.01
CA ARG A 306 19.22 9.76 11.84
C ARG A 306 17.84 9.89 11.19
N GLN A 307 17.25 11.07 11.31
CA GLN A 307 15.96 11.38 10.71
C GLN A 307 16.09 11.86 9.27
N PHE A 308 15.05 11.63 8.46
CA PHE A 308 14.93 12.16 7.10
C PHE A 308 13.47 12.44 6.73
N SER A 309 13.29 13.26 5.69
CA SER A 309 12.00 13.70 5.17
C SER A 309 11.66 12.98 3.87
N ALA A 310 10.38 13.04 3.48
CA ALA A 310 9.88 12.40 2.28
C ALA A 310 10.46 12.99 1.00
N SER A 311 10.55 12.14 -0.01
CA SER A 311 11.02 12.45 -1.35
C SER A 311 9.83 12.44 -2.32
N PRO A 312 9.81 13.30 -3.34
CA PRO A 312 8.80 13.23 -4.38
C PRO A 312 8.81 11.86 -5.07
N HIS A 313 7.63 11.35 -5.40
CA HIS A 313 7.45 10.13 -6.18
C HIS A 313 6.38 10.34 -7.26
N PRO A 314 6.39 9.53 -8.33
CA PRO A 314 5.33 9.53 -9.33
C PRO A 314 3.96 9.21 -8.73
N TYR A 315 2.94 9.79 -9.34
CA TYR A 315 1.56 9.61 -8.93
C TYR A 315 0.96 8.37 -9.61
N TRP A 316 0.25 7.56 -8.83
CA TRP A 316 -0.58 6.47 -9.31
C TRP A 316 -2.02 6.68 -8.86
N LEU A 317 -2.97 6.41 -9.77
CA LEU A 317 -4.37 6.35 -9.39
C LEU A 317 -4.61 5.17 -8.43
N PRO A 318 -5.60 5.28 -7.52
CA PRO A 318 -5.89 4.24 -6.54
C PRO A 318 -6.03 2.85 -7.16
N ASN A 319 -5.39 1.85 -6.53
CA ASN A 319 -5.36 0.45 -6.98
C ASN A 319 -4.83 0.25 -8.42
N PHE A 320 -3.91 1.11 -8.86
CA PHE A 320 -3.29 1.04 -10.20
C PHE A 320 -4.32 1.10 -11.34
N MET A 321 -5.41 1.82 -11.13
CA MET A 321 -6.45 2.03 -12.14
C MET A 321 -5.88 2.82 -13.32
N ASN A 322 -6.21 2.42 -14.56
CA ASN A 322 -5.85 3.23 -15.73
C ASN A 322 -6.85 4.40 -15.90
N VAL A 323 -6.43 5.42 -16.64
CA VAL A 323 -7.22 6.64 -16.83
C VAL A 323 -8.54 6.41 -17.55
N PHE A 324 -8.69 5.35 -18.35
CA PHE A 324 -9.96 5.03 -19.00
C PHE A 324 -10.95 4.45 -18.01
N ASP A 325 -10.56 3.43 -17.24
CA ASP A 325 -11.41 2.84 -16.19
C ASP A 325 -11.87 3.91 -15.20
N TRP A 326 -10.99 4.86 -14.88
CA TRP A 326 -11.30 5.98 -13.98
C TRP A 326 -12.27 6.99 -14.61
N SER A 327 -12.07 7.38 -15.87
CA SER A 327 -12.81 8.49 -16.48
C SER A 327 -14.08 8.08 -17.24
N LEU A 328 -14.17 6.85 -17.74
CA LEU A 328 -15.30 6.38 -18.55
C LEU A 328 -16.66 6.48 -17.83
N PRO A 329 -16.79 6.14 -16.54
CA PRO A 329 -18.06 6.33 -15.82
C PRO A 329 -18.51 7.80 -15.82
N PHE A 330 -17.57 8.72 -15.58
CA PHE A 330 -17.85 10.17 -15.58
C PHE A 330 -18.21 10.67 -16.98
N ILE A 331 -17.45 10.29 -18.01
CA ILE A 331 -17.73 10.66 -19.40
C ILE A 331 -19.12 10.18 -19.82
N GLY A 332 -19.46 8.93 -19.51
CA GLY A 332 -20.76 8.34 -19.81
C GLY A 332 -21.91 9.07 -19.11
N GLU A 333 -21.74 9.43 -17.84
CA GLU A 333 -22.71 10.25 -17.10
C GLU A 333 -22.89 11.61 -17.77
N LYS A 334 -21.81 12.36 -18.04
CA LYS A 334 -21.90 13.72 -18.59
C LYS A 334 -22.48 13.76 -19.99
N ILE A 335 -22.09 12.83 -20.86
CA ILE A 335 -22.70 12.70 -22.20
C ILE A 335 -24.19 12.42 -22.04
N THR A 336 -24.57 11.53 -21.12
CA THR A 336 -25.98 11.19 -20.95
C THR A 336 -26.78 12.35 -20.35
N SER A 337 -26.24 13.08 -19.38
CA SER A 337 -26.85 14.31 -18.84
C SER A 337 -27.02 15.37 -19.93
N MET A 338 -26.02 15.56 -20.79
CA MET A 338 -26.09 16.48 -21.93
C MET A 338 -27.19 16.06 -22.91
N LEU A 339 -27.26 14.77 -23.27
CA LEU A 339 -28.31 14.25 -24.16
C LEU A 339 -29.70 14.40 -23.54
N LEU A 340 -29.86 14.18 -22.22
CA LEU A 340 -31.11 14.44 -21.51
C LEU A 340 -31.48 15.93 -21.55
N ALA A 341 -30.52 16.81 -21.30
CA ALA A 341 -30.75 18.25 -21.37
C ALA A 341 -31.21 18.67 -22.78
N ILE A 342 -30.55 18.18 -23.84
CA ILE A 342 -30.93 18.43 -25.23
C ILE A 342 -32.34 17.89 -25.52
N LEU A 343 -32.66 16.68 -25.07
CA LEU A 343 -33.99 16.09 -25.27
C LEU A 343 -35.08 16.82 -24.50
N ASN A 344 -34.74 17.45 -23.36
CA ASN A 344 -35.65 18.29 -22.58
C ASN A 344 -35.83 19.70 -23.17
N ILE A 345 -35.02 20.12 -24.15
CA ILE A 345 -35.25 21.37 -24.90
C ILE A 345 -36.52 21.26 -25.76
N CYS A 346 -36.87 20.04 -26.22
CA CYS A 346 -38.19 19.79 -26.80
C CYS A 346 -39.23 19.91 -25.69
N THR A 347 -39.83 21.09 -25.56
CA THR A 347 -40.90 21.35 -24.60
C THR A 347 -42.10 20.46 -24.91
N GLN A 348 -42.92 20.19 -23.88
CA GLN A 348 -44.24 19.58 -24.09
C GLN A 348 -45.05 20.36 -25.15
N GLU A 349 -44.86 21.68 -25.21
CA GLU A 349 -45.44 22.58 -26.21
C GLU A 349 -44.91 22.39 -27.64
N GLU A 350 -43.67 21.96 -27.90
CA GLU A 350 -43.22 21.60 -29.26
C GLU A 350 -43.74 20.23 -29.70
N LEU A 351 -43.90 19.31 -28.74
CA LEU A 351 -44.57 18.01 -28.94
C LEU A 351 -46.09 18.14 -29.15
N GLU A 352 -46.70 19.19 -28.60
CA GLU A 352 -48.12 19.51 -28.70
C GLU A 352 -48.44 20.49 -29.85
N SER A 353 -47.57 21.46 -30.15
CA SER A 353 -47.72 22.39 -31.28
C SER A 353 -47.44 21.75 -32.64
N ALA A 354 -46.58 20.71 -32.70
CA ALA A 354 -46.54 19.81 -33.85
C ALA A 354 -47.86 19.03 -34.06
N GLY A 355 -48.71 18.97 -33.02
CA GLY A 355 -50.08 18.45 -33.07
C GLY A 355 -51.15 19.50 -33.33
N ALA A 356 -50.87 20.80 -33.14
CA ALA A 356 -51.84 21.89 -33.30
C ALA A 356 -51.60 22.77 -34.54
N ALA A 357 -50.44 22.69 -35.19
CA ALA A 357 -50.13 23.45 -36.40
C ALA A 357 -50.50 22.73 -37.72
N PHE A 358 -51.18 21.57 -37.66
CA PHE A 358 -51.55 20.78 -38.84
C PHE A 358 -52.98 20.23 -38.74
N GLU A 359 -53.92 21.05 -38.29
CA GLU A 359 -55.36 20.84 -38.57
C GLU A 359 -55.74 21.32 -39.99
N GLU A 360 -54.86 21.10 -40.97
CA GLU A 360 -55.25 21.14 -42.37
C GLU A 360 -55.09 19.72 -42.94
N GLU A 361 -56.16 19.27 -43.59
CA GLU A 361 -56.40 17.91 -44.09
C GLU A 361 -55.22 17.35 -44.89
N GLU A 362 -54.42 16.45 -44.29
CA GLU A 362 -53.46 15.62 -45.03
C GLU A 362 -53.71 14.12 -44.81
N GLN A 363 -53.49 13.37 -45.89
CA GLN A 363 -53.84 11.97 -46.12
C GLN A 363 -53.31 11.00 -45.04
N ASP A 364 -54.06 9.91 -44.83
CA ASP A 364 -53.91 8.84 -43.82
C ASP A 364 -52.48 8.27 -43.65
N ASP A 365 -51.62 8.35 -44.68
CA ASP A 365 -50.23 7.88 -44.67
C ASP A 365 -49.27 8.77 -43.83
N ASP A 366 -49.56 10.07 -43.67
CA ASP A 366 -48.70 11.02 -42.94
C ASP A 366 -48.88 10.92 -41.41
N MET A 367 -50.09 10.54 -40.95
CA MET A 367 -50.37 10.34 -39.52
C MET A 367 -49.66 9.10 -38.96
N GLU A 368 -49.55 8.01 -39.74
CA GLU A 368 -48.81 6.82 -39.30
C GLU A 368 -47.29 7.11 -39.21
N GLN A 369 -46.73 7.88 -40.15
CA GLN A 369 -45.34 8.33 -40.08
C GLN A 369 -45.08 9.25 -38.88
N LYS A 370 -45.97 10.21 -38.59
CA LYS A 370 -45.89 11.07 -37.40
C LYS A 370 -45.97 10.26 -36.10
N MET A 371 -46.88 9.29 -36.00
CA MET A 371 -46.95 8.38 -34.84
C MET A 371 -45.68 7.54 -34.68
N ARG A 372 -45.11 7.01 -35.77
CA ARG A 372 -43.82 6.27 -35.72
C ARG A 372 -42.69 7.17 -35.25
N ARG A 373 -42.61 8.42 -35.73
CA ARG A 373 -41.58 9.39 -35.33
C ARG A 373 -41.69 9.72 -33.84
N ARG A 374 -42.91 9.93 -33.33
CA ARG A 374 -43.20 10.15 -31.91
C ARG A 374 -42.84 8.93 -31.05
N HIS A 375 -43.12 7.71 -31.54
CA HIS A 375 -42.74 6.47 -30.88
C HIS A 375 -41.21 6.30 -30.82
N ILE A 376 -40.49 6.61 -31.90
CA ILE A 376 -39.02 6.57 -31.95
C ILE A 376 -38.41 7.57 -30.96
N ILE A 377 -38.90 8.81 -30.90
CA ILE A 377 -38.43 9.83 -29.95
C ILE A 377 -38.68 9.38 -28.51
N ARG A 378 -39.88 8.88 -28.19
CA ARG A 378 -40.21 8.35 -26.86
C ARG A 378 -39.31 7.18 -26.46
N ASN A 379 -38.98 6.29 -27.40
CA ASN A 379 -38.06 5.18 -27.14
C ASN A 379 -36.62 5.65 -26.95
N LYS A 380 -36.16 6.66 -27.71
CA LYS A 380 -34.85 7.30 -27.51
C LYS A 380 -34.75 7.98 -26.14
N ILE A 381 -35.76 8.74 -25.72
CA ILE A 381 -35.83 9.35 -24.37
C ILE A 381 -35.77 8.28 -23.28
N ARG A 382 -36.55 7.20 -23.41
CA ARG A 382 -36.52 6.09 -22.45
C ARG A 382 -35.17 5.38 -22.40
N ALA A 383 -34.52 5.18 -23.55
CA ALA A 383 -33.18 4.58 -23.63
C ALA A 383 -32.13 5.47 -22.97
N VAL A 384 -32.11 6.78 -23.28
CA VAL A 384 -31.19 7.75 -22.67
C VAL A 384 -31.43 7.85 -21.16
N GLY A 385 -32.69 7.89 -20.70
CA GLY A 385 -33.00 7.88 -19.27
C GLY A 385 -32.60 6.59 -18.54
N LYS A 386 -32.60 5.43 -19.23
CA LYS A 386 -32.05 4.18 -18.68
C LYS A 386 -30.53 4.25 -18.58
N LEU A 387 -29.84 4.68 -19.65
CA LEU A 387 -28.39 4.87 -19.66
C LEU A 387 -27.94 5.87 -18.58
N SER A 388 -28.71 6.94 -18.35
CA SER A 388 -28.38 7.95 -17.34
C SER A 388 -28.34 7.31 -15.97
N ARG A 389 -29.36 6.53 -15.62
CA ARG A 389 -29.39 5.80 -14.34
C ARG A 389 -28.25 4.81 -14.23
N THR A 390 -27.94 4.08 -15.30
CA THR A 390 -26.82 3.13 -15.30
C THR A 390 -25.48 3.85 -15.06
N PHE A 391 -25.20 4.94 -15.77
CA PHE A 391 -23.95 5.68 -15.60
C PHE A 391 -23.86 6.42 -14.27
N THR A 392 -24.96 6.96 -13.76
CA THR A 392 -25.03 7.52 -12.41
C THR A 392 -24.69 6.45 -11.37
N ILE A 393 -25.28 5.25 -11.45
CA ILE A 393 -24.97 4.15 -10.53
C ILE A 393 -23.52 3.68 -10.68
N LEU A 394 -23.00 3.57 -11.90
CA LEU A 394 -21.59 3.17 -12.12
C LEU A 394 -20.62 4.20 -11.54
N ARG A 395 -20.95 5.50 -11.63
CA ARG A 395 -20.16 6.57 -11.04
C ARG A 395 -20.30 6.58 -9.53
N GLU A 396 -21.51 6.51 -8.99
CA GLU A 396 -21.75 6.40 -7.54
C GLU A 396 -21.01 5.18 -6.99
N ASN A 397 -21.02 4.04 -7.68
CA ASN A 397 -20.24 2.87 -7.28
C ASN A 397 -18.73 3.11 -7.39
N ALA A 398 -18.25 3.80 -8.41
CA ALA A 398 -16.83 4.14 -8.54
C ALA A 398 -16.38 5.14 -7.47
N GLU A 399 -17.21 6.14 -7.16
CA GLU A 399 -17.02 7.14 -6.10
C GLU A 399 -17.11 6.47 -4.72
N LEU A 400 -18.12 5.63 -4.47
CA LEU A 400 -18.26 4.82 -3.25
C LEU A 400 -17.08 3.86 -3.09
N VAL A 401 -16.56 3.23 -4.15
CA VAL A 401 -15.36 2.39 -4.06
C VAL A 401 -14.11 3.23 -3.74
N ASN A 402 -14.05 4.48 -4.19
CA ASN A 402 -12.98 5.42 -3.81
C ASN A 402 -13.17 5.94 -2.37
N GLU A 403 -14.39 6.24 -1.94
CA GLU A 403 -14.75 6.79 -0.62
C GLU A 403 -14.73 5.72 0.49
N LEU A 404 -15.25 4.52 0.25
CA LEU A 404 -15.16 3.36 1.15
C LEU A 404 -13.71 2.94 1.39
N LYS A 405 -12.79 3.34 0.49
CA LYS A 405 -11.35 3.13 0.65
C LYS A 405 -10.64 4.35 1.27
N CYS A 406 -11.31 5.51 1.35
CA CYS A 406 -10.77 6.75 1.90
C CYS A 406 -11.37 7.21 3.24
N VAL A 407 -12.45 6.62 3.77
CA VAL A 407 -12.84 6.60 5.20
C VAL A 407 -14.21 5.94 5.37
N SER A 408 -14.30 5.03 6.33
CA SER A 408 -15.56 4.50 6.89
C SER A 408 -16.42 5.64 7.47
N ASP A 409 -17.67 5.74 7.02
CA ASP A 409 -18.78 6.48 7.62
C ASP A 409 -18.53 7.96 8.00
N GLN A 410 -18.66 8.88 7.03
CA GLN A 410 -19.33 10.17 7.27
C GLN A 410 -19.65 10.93 5.96
N THR A 411 -20.91 11.37 5.86
CA THR A 411 -21.55 12.09 4.73
C THR A 411 -21.12 13.57 4.58
N LYS A 412 -19.83 13.89 4.79
CA LYS A 412 -19.27 15.22 4.53
C LYS A 412 -17.89 15.09 3.89
N LEU A 413 -17.61 15.94 2.89
CA LEU A 413 -16.26 16.13 2.33
C LEU A 413 -15.24 16.17 3.48
N PRO A 414 -14.18 15.35 3.46
CA PRO A 414 -13.24 15.29 4.57
C PRO A 414 -12.58 16.66 4.72
N ALA A 415 -12.61 17.21 5.94
CA ALA A 415 -11.74 18.31 6.29
C ALA A 415 -10.29 17.90 5.95
N ALA A 416 -9.51 18.82 5.37
CA ALA A 416 -8.12 18.53 5.03
C ALA A 416 -7.40 18.01 6.29
N ILE A 417 -6.84 16.80 6.22
CA ILE A 417 -6.01 16.23 7.28
C ILE A 417 -4.76 17.11 7.37
N THR A 418 -4.53 17.76 8.51
CA THR A 418 -3.43 18.72 8.67
C THR A 418 -2.40 18.27 9.70
N THR A 419 -2.73 17.28 10.53
CA THR A 419 -1.85 16.81 11.61
C THR A 419 -1.63 15.31 11.56
N PHE A 420 -0.48 14.88 12.10
CA PHE A 420 -0.13 13.47 12.27
C PHE A 420 -1.21 12.67 13.01
N GLU A 421 -1.79 13.24 14.06
CA GLU A 421 -2.79 12.53 14.87
C GLU A 421 -4.11 12.38 14.10
N GLU A 422 -4.54 13.40 13.34
CA GLU A 422 -5.71 13.29 12.45
C GLU A 422 -5.52 12.19 11.40
N ALA A 423 -4.35 12.15 10.75
CA ALA A 423 -4.00 11.11 9.78
C ALA A 423 -4.06 9.71 10.42
N ARG A 424 -3.42 9.56 11.59
CA ARG A 424 -3.41 8.30 12.34
C ARG A 424 -4.80 7.84 12.74
N GLN A 425 -5.68 8.75 13.17
CA GLN A 425 -7.05 8.39 13.53
C GLN A 425 -7.87 7.97 12.29
N SER A 426 -7.70 8.67 11.16
CA SER A 426 -8.37 8.31 9.90
C SER A 426 -7.96 6.92 9.38
N ASP A 427 -6.73 6.52 9.69
CA ASP A 427 -6.11 5.29 9.18
C ASP A 427 -6.22 4.10 10.15
N LEU A 428 -6.81 4.31 11.34
CA LEU A 428 -6.85 3.32 12.42
C LEU A 428 -7.49 1.97 12.00
N GLN A 429 -8.41 1.98 11.03
CA GLN A 429 -9.03 0.76 10.52
C GLN A 429 -8.03 -0.08 9.72
N ASN A 430 -7.15 0.55 8.95
CA ASN A 430 -6.14 -0.13 8.14
C ASN A 430 -4.99 -0.67 8.99
N GLU A 431 -4.80 -0.14 10.21
CA GLU A 431 -3.85 -0.66 11.21
C GLU A 431 -4.40 -1.88 11.99
N ARG A 432 -5.65 -2.30 11.71
CA ARG A 432 -6.23 -3.53 12.26
C ARG A 432 -6.02 -4.68 11.30
N LEU A 433 -6.03 -5.89 11.87
CA LEU A 433 -6.03 -7.09 11.05
C LEU A 433 -7.30 -7.13 10.17
N PRO A 434 -7.16 -7.38 8.86
CA PRO A 434 -8.32 -7.58 8.00
C PRO A 434 -9.20 -8.75 8.46
N PRO A 435 -10.52 -8.74 8.18
CA PRO A 435 -11.39 -9.86 8.48
C PRO A 435 -10.96 -11.12 7.72
N PRO A 436 -11.08 -12.32 8.30
CA PRO A 436 -10.65 -13.57 7.66
C PRO A 436 -11.39 -13.79 6.33
N THR A 437 -10.63 -14.13 5.29
CA THR A 437 -11.18 -14.52 3.99
C THR A 437 -11.88 -15.88 4.06
N SER A 438 -12.85 -16.16 3.19
CA SER A 438 -13.58 -17.45 3.19
C SER A 438 -12.68 -18.67 2.97
N SER A 439 -11.51 -18.47 2.35
CA SER A 439 -10.48 -19.49 2.09
C SER A 439 -9.52 -19.74 3.26
N SER A 440 -9.44 -18.84 4.24
CA SER A 440 -8.45 -18.89 5.34
C SER A 440 -9.03 -19.37 6.68
N ARG A 441 -10.31 -19.75 6.75
CA ARG A 441 -10.90 -20.28 7.98
C ARG A 441 -10.31 -21.65 8.34
N PRO A 442 -9.69 -21.80 9.52
CA PRO A 442 -9.28 -23.09 10.04
C PRO A 442 -10.48 -24.05 10.07
N LYS A 443 -10.29 -25.27 9.58
CA LYS A 443 -11.31 -26.31 9.60
C LYS A 443 -11.09 -27.23 10.80
N ASP A 444 -12.17 -27.73 11.39
CA ASP A 444 -12.09 -28.79 12.39
C ASP A 444 -11.70 -30.14 11.75
N ASP A 445 -11.48 -31.17 12.58
CA ASP A 445 -11.11 -32.52 12.13
C ASP A 445 -12.18 -33.16 11.21
N ASP A 446 -13.39 -32.59 11.19
CA ASP A 446 -14.51 -33.00 10.33
C ASP A 446 -14.65 -32.13 9.05
N GLY A 447 -13.71 -31.20 8.80
CA GLY A 447 -13.64 -30.38 7.60
C GLY A 447 -14.59 -29.17 7.57
N GLN A 448 -15.23 -28.81 8.69
CA GLN A 448 -16.10 -27.65 8.84
C GLN A 448 -15.31 -26.43 9.33
N CYS A 449 -15.64 -25.24 8.81
CA CYS A 449 -14.99 -24.00 9.26
C CYS A 449 -15.27 -23.73 10.74
N LEU A 450 -14.22 -23.52 11.52
CA LEU A 450 -14.31 -23.18 12.95
C LEU A 450 -15.09 -21.88 13.15
N LYS A 451 -15.90 -21.85 14.22
CA LYS A 451 -16.67 -20.68 14.63
C LYS A 451 -15.75 -19.65 15.28
N ASP A 452 -16.11 -18.37 15.20
CA ASP A 452 -15.31 -17.26 15.74
C ASP A 452 -14.94 -17.44 17.23
N SER A 453 -15.76 -18.17 18.00
CA SER A 453 -15.50 -18.49 19.41
C SER A 453 -14.35 -19.47 19.67
N ASP A 454 -14.00 -20.29 18.68
CA ASP A 454 -13.03 -21.40 18.84
C ASP A 454 -11.61 -21.00 18.38
N LEU A 455 -11.52 -20.00 17.51
CA LEU A 455 -10.25 -19.44 17.00
C LEU A 455 -9.43 -18.72 18.09
N ASP A 456 -10.10 -18.21 19.14
CA ASP A 456 -9.48 -17.48 20.25
C ASP A 456 -8.56 -18.34 21.15
N ARG A 457 -8.57 -19.67 21.01
CA ARG A 457 -7.88 -20.58 21.94
C ARG A 457 -6.53 -21.15 21.46
N LEU A 458 -6.10 -20.86 20.23
CA LEU A 458 -5.13 -21.74 19.52
C LEU A 458 -3.81 -21.13 18.99
N ALA A 459 -3.41 -19.90 19.29
CA ALA A 459 -2.25 -19.31 18.59
C ALA A 459 -1.30 -18.45 19.45
N HIS A 460 0.01 -18.71 19.33
CA HIS A 460 1.07 -17.88 19.94
C HIS A 460 2.20 -17.54 18.95
N VAL A 461 2.64 -16.28 19.06
CA VAL A 461 3.80 -15.58 18.48
C VAL A 461 3.56 -14.92 17.11
N ILE A 462 3.69 -13.57 17.10
CA ILE A 462 3.79 -12.61 15.96
C ILE A 462 2.47 -12.11 15.37
N VAL A 463 1.83 -11.12 16.02
CA VAL A 463 1.20 -9.90 15.43
C VAL A 463 0.80 -9.03 16.63
N ALA A 464 0.39 -7.76 16.52
CA ALA A 464 -0.38 -7.10 17.58
C ALA A 464 -1.13 -5.87 17.04
N SER A 465 -2.43 -5.81 17.31
CA SER A 465 -3.23 -4.58 17.22
C SER A 465 -3.86 -4.31 18.61
N PRO A 466 -3.84 -3.07 19.13
CA PRO A 466 -4.32 -2.77 20.48
C PRO A 466 -5.86 -2.87 20.57
N LYS A 467 -6.38 -3.60 21.58
CA LYS A 467 -7.78 -3.48 21.98
C LYS A 467 -8.00 -2.08 22.57
N SER A 468 -9.00 -1.38 22.07
CA SER A 468 -9.42 -0.08 22.59
C SER A 468 -9.88 -0.22 24.05
N ASP A 469 -9.15 0.37 24.98
CA ASP A 469 -9.60 0.53 26.37
C ASP A 469 -10.70 1.60 26.43
N THR A 470 -11.95 1.22 26.15
CA THR A 470 -13.12 2.05 26.49
C THR A 470 -13.43 1.89 27.98
N LYS A 471 -12.68 2.59 28.83
CA LYS A 471 -13.14 2.82 30.21
C LYS A 471 -14.20 3.90 30.21
N SER A 472 -15.46 3.49 30.34
CA SER A 472 -16.55 4.39 30.69
C SER A 472 -16.25 5.04 32.04
N SER A 473 -16.02 6.34 32.06
CA SER A 473 -16.00 7.13 33.30
C SER A 473 -17.42 7.15 33.88
N ARG A 474 -17.70 6.29 34.85
CA ARG A 474 -18.84 6.48 35.76
C ARG A 474 -18.51 7.65 36.68
N SER A 475 -19.26 8.73 36.53
CA SER A 475 -19.33 9.82 37.50
C SER A 475 -19.86 9.29 38.82
N ASN A 476 -18.99 9.16 39.83
CA ASN A 476 -19.44 9.11 41.21
C ASN A 476 -19.44 10.53 41.75
N GLY A 477 -20.64 11.08 41.89
CA GLY A 477 -20.87 12.23 42.75
C GLY A 477 -20.59 11.85 44.20
N LEU A 478 -19.91 12.74 44.91
CA LEU A 478 -19.94 12.80 46.35
C LEU A 478 -19.88 14.27 46.76
N SER A 479 -20.92 14.65 47.49
CA SER A 479 -21.15 15.92 48.16
C SER A 479 -20.05 16.25 49.16
N MET A 480 -19.40 17.40 49.00
CA MET A 480 -19.56 18.61 49.83
C MET A 480 -18.80 19.76 49.19
#